data_AF-A0AAV8P8X2-F1
#
_entry.id   AF-A0AAV8P8X2-F1
#
_cell.length_a   1.000
_cell.length_b   1.000
_cell.length_c   1.000
_cell.angle_alpha   90.00
_cell.angle_beta   90.00
_cell.angle_gamma   90.00
#
_symmetry.space_group_name_H-M   'P 1'
#
loop_
_entity.id
_entity.type
_entity.pdbx_description
1 polymer ?
#
loop_
_entity_poly.entity_id
_entity_poly.type
_entity_poly.pdbx_seq_one_letter_code
_entity_poly.pdbx_strand_id
1 'polypeptide(L)'
;MRGHLILLVLHEIGKLLLLLAESDEHQVSTGPEARQVTGHATAAQIKNFALCQRLQDPYSHFGHYLFTSKYIASDVVSPSLGLIYGIACDSVTLFQAMLDRLESCILQIHEQDYGAERMDAAMDNIASSYVDELQKCTLHFQNEFLSKLLPSSASRSETICTMLVRRTDSRVLIFFVRHSALVRPLSESGKLRVARDMAELEVTVGQNLFPVEHLLLSGRSSFWKHVNLEAHHFLRICHPA
;
A
#
# COMPACT_ATOMS: atom_id res chain seq x y z
N MET A 1 17.85 -15.47 -37.90
CA MET A 1 18.47 -16.38 -36.92
C MET A 1 18.51 -15.83 -35.49
N ARG A 2 19.07 -14.63 -35.20
CA ARG A 2 19.19 -14.12 -33.81
C ARG A 2 17.86 -13.95 -33.06
N GLY A 3 16.81 -13.43 -33.70
CA GLY A 3 15.49 -13.26 -33.05
C GLY A 3 14.79 -14.57 -32.69
N HIS A 4 14.97 -15.62 -33.51
CA HIS A 4 14.37 -16.93 -33.25
C HIS A 4 15.02 -17.63 -32.04
N LEU A 5 16.35 -17.56 -31.92
CA LEU A 5 17.05 -18.09 -30.75
C LEU A 5 16.62 -17.39 -29.46
N ILE A 6 16.48 -16.06 -29.49
CA ILE A 6 16.00 -15.28 -28.32
C ILE A 6 14.59 -15.76 -27.92
N LEU A 7 13.68 -15.95 -28.88
CA LEU A 7 12.32 -16.43 -28.58
C LEU A 7 12.31 -17.83 -27.97
N LEU A 8 13.14 -18.76 -28.48
CA LEU A 8 13.25 -20.10 -27.92
C LEU A 8 13.76 -20.06 -26.47
N VAL A 9 14.78 -19.24 -26.20
CA VAL A 9 15.32 -19.06 -24.84
C VAL A 9 14.27 -18.46 -23.91
N LEU A 10 13.53 -17.43 -24.35
CA LEU A 10 12.48 -16.80 -23.56
C LEU A 10 11.32 -17.76 -23.27
N HIS A 11 10.99 -18.65 -24.19
CA HIS A 11 9.97 -19.67 -23.98
C HIS A 11 10.38 -20.67 -22.90
N GLU A 12 11.64 -21.13 -22.90
CA GLU A 12 12.15 -21.99 -21.83
C GLU A 12 12.24 -21.26 -20.49
N ILE A 13 12.66 -19.99 -20.48
CA ILE A 13 12.61 -19.15 -19.28
C ILE A 13 11.18 -19.06 -18.75
N GLY A 14 10.20 -18.78 -19.61
CA GLY A 14 8.79 -18.72 -19.23
C GLY A 14 8.31 -20.00 -18.56
N LYS A 15 8.65 -21.17 -19.10
CA LYS A 15 8.33 -22.46 -18.47
C LYS A 15 8.96 -22.63 -17.09
N LEU A 16 10.23 -22.24 -16.94
CA LEU A 16 10.91 -22.33 -15.65
C LEU A 16 10.29 -21.40 -14.60
N LEU A 17 9.88 -20.20 -15.00
CA LEU A 17 9.17 -19.25 -14.14
C LEU A 17 7.79 -19.78 -13.74
N LEU A 18 7.09 -20.48 -14.64
CA LEU A 18 5.81 -21.14 -14.33
C LEU A 18 5.99 -22.28 -13.32
N LEU A 19 7.00 -23.13 -13.50
CA LEU A 19 7.29 -24.23 -12.55
C LEU A 19 7.70 -23.69 -11.17
N LEU A 20 8.46 -22.59 -11.14
CA LEU A 20 8.80 -21.90 -9.91
C LEU A 20 7.54 -21.37 -9.21
N ALA A 21 6.68 -20.67 -9.96
CA ALA A 21 5.42 -20.14 -9.47
C ALA A 21 4.54 -21.26 -8.89
N GLU A 22 4.29 -22.34 -9.64
CA GLU A 22 3.48 -23.48 -9.17
C GLU A 22 4.07 -24.10 -7.89
N SER A 23 5.39 -24.29 -7.82
CA SER A 23 6.03 -24.82 -6.62
C SER A 23 5.88 -23.90 -5.40
N ASP A 24 6.02 -22.58 -5.58
CA ASP A 24 5.89 -21.62 -4.49
C ASP A 24 4.42 -21.41 -4.06
N GLU A 25 3.46 -21.49 -4.98
CA GLU A 25 2.02 -21.38 -4.66
C GLU A 25 1.60 -22.40 -3.58
N HIS A 26 2.04 -23.65 -3.71
CA HIS A 26 1.77 -24.71 -2.73
C HIS A 26 2.44 -24.48 -1.37
N GLN A 27 3.45 -23.61 -1.31
CA GLN A 27 4.13 -23.26 -0.06
C GLN A 27 3.49 -22.06 0.66
N VAL A 28 2.59 -21.32 0.01
CA VAL A 28 1.93 -20.17 0.62
C VAL A 28 1.11 -20.62 1.83
N SER A 29 1.45 -20.07 2.99
CA SER A 29 0.68 -20.32 4.22
C SER A 29 -0.60 -19.47 4.16
N THR A 30 -1.75 -20.12 4.30
CA THR A 30 -3.06 -19.48 4.31
C THR A 30 -3.72 -19.61 5.69
N GLY A 31 -4.76 -18.82 5.94
CA GLY A 31 -5.52 -18.86 7.21
C GLY A 31 -5.38 -17.58 8.05
N PRO A 32 -5.99 -17.55 9.24
CA PRO A 32 -6.05 -16.35 10.09
C PRO A 32 -4.67 -15.90 10.57
N GLU A 33 -3.78 -16.83 10.89
CA GLU A 33 -2.41 -16.52 11.34
C GLU A 33 -1.55 -15.84 10.26
N ALA A 34 -1.83 -16.08 8.98
CA ALA A 34 -1.14 -15.42 7.87
C ALA A 34 -1.65 -13.97 7.66
N ARG A 35 -2.87 -13.68 8.10
CA ARG A 35 -3.57 -12.40 7.86
C ARG A 35 -3.57 -11.46 9.06
N GLN A 36 -3.17 -11.91 10.24
CA GLN A 36 -3.22 -11.06 11.43
C GLN A 36 -2.35 -9.80 11.28
N VAL A 37 -2.83 -8.68 11.80
CA VAL A 37 -2.12 -7.39 11.73
C VAL A 37 -1.89 -6.79 13.12
N THR A 38 -2.05 -7.62 14.15
CA THR A 38 -1.88 -7.26 15.56
C THR A 38 -0.93 -8.22 16.24
N GLY A 39 -0.10 -7.71 17.14
CA GLY A 39 0.89 -8.52 17.84
C GLY A 39 2.09 -8.84 16.94
N HIS A 40 2.88 -9.83 17.31
CA HIS A 40 4.10 -10.16 16.56
C HIS A 40 3.81 -10.95 15.28
N ALA A 41 4.72 -10.84 14.30
CA ALA A 41 4.65 -11.63 13.08
C ALA A 41 4.68 -13.13 13.38
N THR A 42 3.71 -13.88 12.86
CA THR A 42 3.66 -15.33 13.04
C THR A 42 4.74 -16.04 12.22
N ALA A 43 5.03 -17.30 12.56
CA ALA A 43 5.87 -18.16 11.73
C ALA A 43 5.32 -18.31 10.30
N ALA A 44 3.99 -18.37 10.14
CA ALA A 44 3.34 -18.41 8.83
C ALA A 44 3.61 -17.14 8.00
N GLN A 45 3.54 -15.96 8.63
CA GLN A 45 3.85 -14.68 7.99
C GLN A 45 5.32 -14.57 7.62
N ILE A 46 6.23 -14.91 8.53
CA ILE A 46 7.67 -14.90 8.27
C ILE A 46 8.02 -15.80 7.09
N LYS A 47 7.44 -17.01 7.03
CA LYS A 47 7.60 -17.92 5.89
C LYS A 47 7.10 -17.29 4.59
N ASN A 48 5.92 -16.66 4.61
CA ASN A 48 5.39 -16.00 3.42
C ASN A 48 6.21 -14.77 3.00
N PHE A 49 6.82 -14.04 3.95
CA PHE A 49 7.70 -12.91 3.63
C PHE A 49 8.94 -13.37 2.88
N ALA A 50 9.57 -14.45 3.36
CA ALA A 50 10.70 -15.06 2.68
C ALA A 50 10.30 -15.53 1.26
N LEU A 51 9.12 -16.11 1.10
CA LEU A 51 8.59 -16.52 -0.20
C LEU A 51 8.38 -15.32 -1.14
N CYS A 52 7.72 -14.26 -0.67
CA CYS A 52 7.52 -13.03 -1.44
C CYS A 52 8.85 -12.40 -1.87
N GLN A 53 9.84 -12.40 -0.98
CA GLN A 53 11.19 -11.89 -1.27
C GLN A 53 11.92 -12.76 -2.30
N ARG A 54 11.77 -14.09 -2.28
CA ARG A 54 12.33 -14.95 -3.33
C ARG A 54 11.70 -14.72 -4.70
N LEU A 55 10.38 -14.51 -4.75
CA LEU A 55 9.65 -14.22 -5.98
C LEU A 55 9.95 -12.83 -6.56
N GLN A 56 10.42 -11.90 -5.72
CA GLN A 56 10.80 -10.54 -6.12
C GLN A 56 11.99 -10.52 -7.09
N ASP A 57 12.97 -11.40 -6.91
CA ASP A 57 14.19 -11.44 -7.73
C ASP A 57 13.90 -11.72 -9.21
N PRO A 58 13.23 -12.83 -9.59
CA PRO A 58 12.88 -13.07 -10.99
C PRO A 58 11.93 -12.01 -11.52
N TYR A 59 10.97 -11.52 -10.71
CA TYR A 59 10.04 -10.48 -11.13
C TYR A 59 10.76 -9.18 -11.53
N SER A 60 11.69 -8.70 -10.71
CA SER A 60 12.43 -7.47 -10.99
C SER A 60 13.42 -7.63 -12.16
N HIS A 61 14.13 -8.76 -12.20
CA HIS A 61 15.11 -9.04 -13.24
C HIS A 61 14.47 -9.09 -14.63
N PHE A 62 13.40 -9.87 -14.78
CA PHE A 62 12.72 -10.02 -16.05
C PHE A 62 11.76 -8.87 -16.35
N GLY A 63 11.20 -8.20 -15.34
CA GLY A 63 10.40 -6.98 -15.53
C GLY A 63 11.20 -5.85 -16.20
N HIS A 64 12.45 -5.64 -15.80
CA HIS A 64 13.34 -4.67 -16.44
C HIS A 64 13.69 -5.07 -17.89
N TYR A 65 13.90 -6.37 -18.12
CA TYR A 65 14.10 -6.90 -19.47
C TYR A 65 12.87 -6.67 -20.36
N LEU A 66 11.66 -6.88 -19.85
CA LEU A 66 10.43 -6.63 -20.61
C LEU A 66 10.26 -5.17 -20.98
N PHE A 67 10.56 -4.25 -20.06
CA PHE A 67 10.50 -2.82 -20.32
C PHE A 67 11.43 -2.36 -21.45
N THR A 68 12.56 -3.06 -21.64
CA THR A 68 13.60 -2.68 -22.62
C THR A 68 13.53 -3.46 -23.94
N SER A 69 12.71 -4.51 -24.02
CA SER A 69 12.65 -5.44 -25.15
C SER A 69 11.50 -5.12 -26.13
N LYS A 70 11.56 -5.70 -27.34
CA LYS A 70 10.52 -5.55 -28.38
C LYS A 70 9.27 -6.35 -27.99
N TYR A 71 8.08 -5.85 -28.34
CA TYR A 71 6.75 -6.42 -28.02
C TYR A 71 6.65 -7.95 -28.07
N ILE A 72 7.18 -8.61 -29.10
CA ILE A 72 7.09 -10.08 -29.28
C ILE A 72 7.78 -10.87 -28.14
N ALA A 73 8.88 -10.33 -27.59
CA ALA A 73 9.58 -10.96 -26.46
C ALA A 73 8.81 -10.77 -25.13
N SER A 74 7.94 -9.75 -25.05
CA SER A 74 7.11 -9.45 -23.89
C SER A 74 5.94 -10.40 -23.74
N ASP A 75 5.28 -10.75 -24.85
CA ASP A 75 4.10 -11.62 -24.84
C ASP A 75 4.43 -13.04 -24.35
N VAL A 76 5.67 -13.51 -24.53
CA VAL A 76 6.10 -14.87 -24.14
C VAL A 76 6.31 -14.99 -22.64
N VAL A 77 6.93 -13.99 -22.00
CA VAL A 77 7.35 -14.08 -20.59
C VAL A 77 6.35 -13.41 -19.64
N SER A 78 5.59 -12.41 -20.12
CA SER A 78 4.63 -11.67 -19.29
C SER A 78 3.59 -12.54 -18.57
N PRO A 79 3.03 -13.63 -19.13
CA PRO A 79 2.06 -14.46 -18.40
C PRO A 79 2.70 -15.13 -17.17
N SER A 80 3.93 -15.65 -17.32
CA SER A 80 4.66 -16.29 -16.23
C SER A 80 5.06 -15.30 -15.12
N LEU A 81 5.43 -14.07 -15.47
CA LEU A 81 5.69 -13.01 -14.49
C LEU A 81 4.41 -12.52 -13.81
N GLY A 82 3.28 -12.50 -14.52
CA GLY A 82 1.98 -12.20 -13.95
C GLY A 82 1.58 -13.20 -12.86
N LEU A 83 1.86 -14.49 -13.07
CA LEU A 83 1.63 -15.53 -12.05
C LEU A 83 2.57 -15.37 -10.85
N ILE A 84 3.87 -15.12 -11.07
CA ILE A 84 4.82 -14.80 -9.99
C ILE A 84 4.33 -13.62 -9.16
N TYR A 85 3.88 -12.55 -9.84
CA TYR A 85 3.32 -11.37 -9.17
C TYR A 85 2.07 -11.73 -8.34
N GLY A 86 1.14 -12.49 -8.92
CA GLY A 86 -0.07 -12.94 -8.23
C GLY A 86 0.24 -13.72 -6.96
N ILE A 87 1.10 -14.74 -7.05
CA ILE A 87 1.49 -15.56 -5.90
C ILE A 87 2.25 -14.75 -4.85
N ALA A 88 3.12 -13.83 -5.27
CA ALA A 88 3.78 -12.92 -4.35
C ALA A 88 2.75 -12.06 -3.59
N CYS A 89 1.74 -11.52 -4.27
CA CYS A 89 0.65 -10.79 -3.62
C CYS A 89 -0.17 -11.68 -2.66
N ASP A 90 -0.51 -12.90 -3.08
CA ASP A 90 -1.29 -13.83 -2.27
C ASP A 90 -0.52 -14.31 -1.03
N SER A 91 0.81 -14.34 -1.09
CA SER A 91 1.64 -14.65 0.07
C SER A 91 1.55 -13.58 1.17
N VAL A 92 1.31 -12.32 0.80
CA VAL A 92 1.25 -11.18 1.75
C VAL A 92 -0.19 -10.66 1.93
N THR A 93 -1.17 -11.57 2.04
CA THR A 93 -2.60 -11.25 2.28
C THR A 93 -2.86 -10.34 3.50
N LEU A 94 -1.92 -10.22 4.44
CA LEU A 94 -1.99 -9.26 5.55
C LEU A 94 -2.13 -7.80 5.10
N PHE A 95 -1.70 -7.43 3.88
CA PHE A 95 -1.94 -6.08 3.36
C PHE A 95 -3.43 -5.78 3.21
N GLN A 96 -4.22 -6.76 2.77
CA GLN A 96 -5.67 -6.60 2.69
C GLN A 96 -6.29 -6.49 4.09
N ALA A 97 -5.86 -7.32 5.04
CA ALA A 97 -6.33 -7.22 6.42
C ALA A 97 -5.95 -5.88 7.09
N MET A 98 -4.77 -5.33 6.77
CA MET A 98 -4.34 -4.02 7.25
C MET A 98 -5.20 -2.91 6.65
N LEU A 99 -5.46 -2.98 5.36
CA LEU A 99 -6.33 -2.04 4.67
C LEU A 99 -7.76 -2.07 5.26
N ASP A 100 -8.33 -3.26 5.48
CA ASP A 100 -9.66 -3.40 6.08
C ASP A 100 -9.71 -2.78 7.49
N ARG A 101 -8.62 -2.96 8.27
CA ARG A 101 -8.48 -2.35 9.60
C ARG A 101 -8.40 -0.82 9.53
N LEU A 102 -7.60 -0.27 8.61
CA LEU A 102 -7.47 1.18 8.42
C LEU A 102 -8.80 1.80 7.96
N GLU A 103 -9.48 1.16 7.01
CA GLU A 103 -10.80 1.59 6.53
C GLU A 103 -11.83 1.55 7.68
N SER A 104 -11.79 0.52 8.53
CA SER A 104 -12.64 0.42 9.72
C SER A 104 -12.38 1.54 10.74
N CYS A 105 -11.12 1.93 10.94
CA CYS A 105 -10.78 3.09 11.78
C CYS A 105 -11.38 4.36 11.19
N ILE A 106 -11.20 4.60 9.88
CA ILE A 106 -11.74 5.78 9.20
C ILE A 106 -13.27 5.85 9.31
N LEU A 107 -13.99 4.73 9.28
CA LEU A 107 -15.45 4.74 9.41
C LEU A 107 -15.94 5.34 10.73
N GLN A 108 -15.14 5.33 11.79
CA GLN A 108 -15.45 5.99 13.06
C GLN A 108 -15.58 7.51 12.92
N ILE A 109 -15.14 8.10 11.79
CA ILE A 109 -15.41 9.51 11.47
C ILE A 109 -16.91 9.84 11.52
N HIS A 110 -17.78 8.88 11.20
CA HIS A 110 -19.24 9.11 11.22
C HIS A 110 -19.84 9.08 12.63
N GLU A 111 -19.08 8.64 13.63
CA GLU A 111 -19.51 8.58 15.03
C GLU A 111 -19.15 9.85 15.81
N GLN A 112 -18.36 10.74 15.21
CA GLN A 112 -17.90 11.98 15.82
C GLN A 112 -18.94 13.10 15.63
N ASP A 113 -19.10 13.94 16.65
CA ASP A 113 -19.91 15.15 16.54
C ASP A 113 -19.07 16.31 15.95
N TYR A 114 -19.26 16.53 14.65
CA TYR A 114 -18.68 17.64 13.90
C TYR A 114 -19.62 18.84 13.74
N GLY A 115 -20.85 18.75 14.26
CA GLY A 115 -21.84 19.82 14.20
C GLY A 115 -21.78 20.75 15.42
N ALA A 116 -21.30 20.26 16.56
CA ALA A 116 -21.15 21.06 17.76
C ALA A 116 -20.14 22.21 17.57
N GLU A 117 -20.60 23.45 17.75
CA GLU A 117 -19.72 24.60 17.93
C GLU A 117 -19.04 24.49 19.31
N ARG A 118 -17.85 23.90 19.37
CA ARG A 118 -17.03 23.95 20.58
C ARG A 118 -16.53 25.38 20.79
N MET A 119 -16.96 26.01 21.88
CA MET A 119 -16.48 27.34 22.29
C MET A 119 -15.08 27.32 22.92
N ASP A 120 -14.53 26.13 23.21
CA ASP A 120 -13.26 25.97 23.93
C ASP A 120 -12.13 25.56 22.99
N ALA A 121 -11.30 26.53 22.58
CA ALA A 121 -10.16 26.35 21.69
C ALA A 121 -9.10 25.37 22.22
N ALA A 122 -9.08 25.11 23.54
CA ALA A 122 -8.17 24.15 24.16
C ALA A 122 -8.56 22.68 23.89
N MET A 123 -9.86 22.39 23.70
CA MET A 123 -10.34 21.03 23.41
C MET A 123 -10.31 20.65 21.93
N ASP A 124 -10.14 21.62 21.03
CA ASP A 124 -9.96 21.38 19.58
C ASP A 124 -8.53 20.97 19.21
N ASN A 125 -7.61 20.99 20.19
CA ASN A 125 -6.22 20.58 19.96
C ASN A 125 -6.00 19.06 20.13
N ILE A 126 -7.02 18.30 20.52
CA ILE A 126 -6.95 16.85 20.68
C ILE A 126 -7.28 16.20 19.34
N ALA A 127 -6.34 15.42 18.79
CA ALA A 127 -6.54 14.65 17.57
C ALA A 127 -7.75 13.71 17.73
N SER A 128 -8.49 13.47 16.64
CA SER A 128 -9.63 12.54 16.67
C SER A 128 -9.15 11.15 17.06
N SER A 129 -9.91 10.44 17.92
CA SER A 129 -9.49 9.14 18.48
C SER A 129 -9.17 8.10 17.41
N TYR A 130 -9.91 8.12 16.29
CA TYR A 130 -9.68 7.23 15.18
C TYR A 130 -8.37 7.52 14.43
N VAL A 131 -7.90 8.77 14.41
CA VAL A 131 -6.62 9.17 13.78
C VAL A 131 -5.44 8.67 14.63
N ASP A 132 -5.54 8.78 15.96
CA ASP A 132 -4.57 8.20 16.89
C ASP A 132 -4.50 6.67 16.76
N GLU A 133 -5.65 6.00 16.64
CA GLU A 133 -5.69 4.55 16.39
C GLU A 133 -5.04 4.21 15.03
N LEU A 134 -5.36 4.96 13.98
CA LEU A 134 -4.80 4.79 12.64
C LEU A 134 -3.27 4.92 12.66
N GLN A 135 -2.76 5.92 13.37
CA GLN A 135 -1.33 6.13 13.57
C GLN A 135 -0.67 4.95 14.29
N LYS A 136 -1.26 4.49 15.40
CA LYS A 136 -0.76 3.32 16.15
C LYS A 136 -0.72 2.07 15.30
N CYS A 137 -1.79 1.79 14.55
CA CYS A 137 -1.87 0.63 13.67
C CYS A 137 -0.81 0.70 12.57
N THR A 138 -0.63 1.87 11.97
CA THR A 138 0.33 2.08 10.88
C THR A 138 1.78 1.94 11.37
N LEU A 139 2.11 2.55 12.51
CA LEU A 139 3.42 2.43 13.14
C LEU A 139 3.74 0.98 13.53
N HIS A 140 2.76 0.28 14.11
CA HIS A 140 2.91 -1.13 14.43
C HIS A 140 3.18 -1.94 13.16
N PHE A 141 2.40 -1.70 12.11
CA PHE A 141 2.52 -2.43 10.86
C PHE A 141 3.89 -2.25 10.20
N GLN A 142 4.40 -1.03 10.21
CA GLN A 142 5.73 -0.70 9.74
C GLN A 142 6.81 -1.47 10.51
N ASN A 143 6.81 -1.31 11.82
CA ASN A 143 7.88 -1.81 12.68
C ASN A 143 7.87 -3.34 12.77
N GLU A 144 6.69 -3.96 12.73
CA GLU A 144 6.55 -5.40 12.91
C GLU A 144 6.58 -6.17 11.59
N PHE A 145 5.90 -5.70 10.54
CA PHE A 145 5.77 -6.46 9.29
C PHE A 145 6.63 -5.88 8.16
N LEU A 146 6.52 -4.57 7.88
CA LEU A 146 7.26 -3.98 6.76
C LEU A 146 8.78 -4.03 6.95
N SER A 147 9.27 -3.84 8.18
CA SER A 147 10.70 -3.96 8.51
C SER A 147 11.29 -5.35 8.19
N LYS A 148 10.45 -6.40 8.22
CA LYS A 148 10.84 -7.78 7.91
C LYS A 148 10.66 -8.12 6.42
N LEU A 149 9.66 -7.49 5.78
CA LEU A 149 9.29 -7.76 4.40
C LEU A 149 10.09 -6.92 3.40
N LEU A 150 10.43 -5.69 3.73
CA LEU A 150 11.19 -4.80 2.87
C LEU A 150 12.70 -5.07 3.04
N PRO A 151 13.47 -5.17 1.95
CA PRO A 151 14.92 -5.27 2.04
C PRO A 151 15.49 -4.07 2.79
N SER A 152 16.36 -4.32 3.78
CA SER A 152 17.01 -3.25 4.58
C SER A 152 17.96 -2.37 3.76
N SER A 153 18.22 -2.70 2.49
CA SER A 153 19.13 -1.97 1.62
C SER A 153 18.36 -1.16 0.58
N ALA A 154 18.80 0.09 0.41
CA ALA A 154 18.32 1.13 -0.52
C ALA A 154 18.42 0.73 -2.01
N SER A 155 17.78 -0.37 -2.38
CA SER A 155 17.52 -0.74 -3.76
C SER A 155 16.60 0.33 -4.36
N ARG A 156 17.12 1.03 -5.38
CA ARG A 156 16.45 2.13 -6.11
C ARG A 156 15.29 1.66 -7.00
N SER A 157 14.95 0.37 -6.95
CA SER A 157 14.00 -0.26 -7.88
C SER A 157 12.69 -0.60 -7.17
N GLU A 158 11.57 -0.38 -7.87
CA GLU A 158 10.24 -0.70 -7.38
C GLU A 158 10.11 -2.22 -7.15
N THR A 159 9.72 -2.60 -5.94
CA THR A 159 9.42 -3.99 -5.57
C THR A 159 7.92 -4.23 -5.48
N ILE A 160 7.49 -5.49 -5.55
CA ILE A 160 6.11 -5.93 -5.36
C ILE A 160 5.56 -5.37 -4.04
N CYS A 161 6.32 -5.49 -2.96
CA CYS A 161 5.95 -4.95 -1.66
C CYS A 161 5.79 -3.43 -1.69
N THR A 162 6.70 -2.67 -2.30
CA THR A 162 6.56 -1.20 -2.41
C THR A 162 5.35 -0.79 -3.27
N MET A 163 4.97 -1.58 -4.28
CA MET A 163 3.74 -1.35 -5.04
C MET A 163 2.49 -1.60 -4.19
N LEU A 164 2.48 -2.66 -3.38
CA LEU A 164 1.37 -2.99 -2.46
C LEU A 164 1.19 -1.93 -1.38
N VAL A 165 2.29 -1.45 -0.78
CA VAL A 165 2.28 -0.33 0.15
C VAL A 165 1.67 0.90 -0.55
N ARG A 166 2.15 1.28 -1.73
CA ARG A 166 1.65 2.47 -2.45
C ARG A 166 0.15 2.36 -2.75
N ARG A 167 -0.31 1.16 -3.13
CA ARG A 167 -1.74 0.88 -3.37
C ARG A 167 -2.56 1.04 -2.09
N THR A 168 -2.04 0.56 -0.97
CA THR A 168 -2.67 0.70 0.36
C THR A 168 -2.79 2.17 0.72
N ASP A 169 -1.70 2.93 0.65
CA ASP A 169 -1.66 4.37 0.94
C ASP A 169 -2.69 5.15 0.13
N SER A 170 -2.67 4.94 -1.19
CA SER A 170 -3.55 5.65 -2.12
C SER A 170 -5.01 5.36 -1.80
N ARG A 171 -5.33 4.11 -1.47
CA ARG A 171 -6.70 3.69 -1.17
C ARG A 171 -7.19 4.28 0.16
N VAL A 172 -6.36 4.25 1.20
CA VAL A 172 -6.68 4.83 2.52
C VAL A 172 -7.03 6.31 2.41
N LEU A 173 -6.27 7.08 1.63
CA LEU A 173 -6.53 8.51 1.44
C LEU A 173 -7.80 8.79 0.65
N ILE A 174 -8.01 8.06 -0.46
CA ILE A 174 -9.24 8.18 -1.24
C ILE A 174 -10.46 7.82 -0.36
N PHE A 175 -10.33 6.78 0.46
CA PHE A 175 -11.38 6.34 1.38
C PHE A 175 -11.68 7.43 2.41
N PHE A 176 -10.67 8.00 3.06
CA PHE A 176 -10.84 9.12 3.99
C PHE A 176 -11.56 10.32 3.34
N VAL A 177 -11.11 10.76 2.17
CA VAL A 177 -11.72 11.89 1.45
C VAL A 177 -13.19 11.64 1.13
N ARG A 178 -13.52 10.43 0.67
CA ARG A 178 -14.91 10.04 0.40
C ARG A 178 -15.78 10.06 1.65
N HIS A 179 -15.29 9.52 2.77
CA HIS A 179 -16.07 9.44 3.99
C HIS A 179 -16.19 10.79 4.70
N SER A 180 -15.13 11.59 4.74
CA SER A 180 -15.17 12.95 5.31
C SER A 180 -16.06 13.91 4.52
N ALA A 181 -16.20 13.73 3.20
CA ALA A 181 -17.14 14.49 2.40
C ALA A 181 -18.62 14.22 2.75
N LEU A 182 -18.93 13.06 3.32
CA LEU A 182 -20.29 12.66 3.72
C LEU A 182 -20.68 13.09 5.14
N VAL A 183 -19.71 13.52 5.96
CA VAL A 183 -19.95 13.94 7.35
C VAL A 183 -20.91 15.14 7.40
N ARG A 184 -22.04 15.01 8.09
CA ARG A 184 -23.02 16.07 8.36
C ARG A 184 -23.73 15.82 9.69
N PRO A 185 -24.17 16.86 10.44
CA PRO A 185 -23.90 18.29 10.22
C PRO A 185 -22.41 18.64 10.41
N LEU A 186 -21.95 19.71 9.76
CA LEU A 186 -20.55 20.13 9.79
C LEU A 186 -20.45 21.64 10.04
N SER A 187 -19.95 22.02 11.22
CA SER A 187 -19.67 23.41 11.60
C SER A 187 -18.31 23.88 11.06
N GLU A 188 -17.99 25.17 11.20
CA GLU A 188 -16.67 25.71 10.86
C GLU A 188 -15.53 25.05 11.64
N SER A 189 -15.72 24.85 12.96
CA SER A 189 -14.75 24.11 13.78
C SER A 189 -14.63 22.65 13.35
N GLY A 190 -15.74 22.03 12.94
CA GLY A 190 -15.75 20.69 12.36
C GLY A 190 -14.95 20.59 11.05
N LYS A 191 -15.07 21.58 10.15
CA LYS A 191 -14.27 21.66 8.91
C LYS A 191 -12.77 21.70 9.22
N LEU A 192 -12.36 22.54 10.18
CA LEU A 192 -10.97 22.65 10.61
C LEU A 192 -10.45 21.34 11.22
N ARG A 193 -11.28 20.65 12.01
CA ARG A 193 -10.93 19.34 12.58
C ARG A 193 -10.71 18.29 11.49
N VAL A 194 -11.60 18.19 10.50
CA VAL A 194 -11.43 17.27 9.36
C VAL A 194 -10.18 17.60 8.54
N ALA A 195 -9.90 18.88 8.30
CA ALA A 195 -8.69 19.30 7.59
C ALA A 195 -7.41 18.93 8.34
N ARG A 196 -7.43 19.04 9.67
CA ARG A 196 -6.34 18.60 10.53
C ARG A 196 -6.17 17.08 10.49
N ASP A 197 -7.26 16.33 10.66
CA ASP A 197 -7.25 14.86 10.60
C ASP A 197 -6.65 14.38 9.27
N MET A 198 -6.95 15.06 8.15
CA MET A 198 -6.33 14.80 6.85
C MET A 198 -4.81 15.03 6.87
N ALA A 199 -4.35 16.16 7.41
CA ALA A 199 -2.92 16.46 7.51
C ALA A 199 -2.17 15.42 8.36
N GLU A 200 -2.75 15.00 9.48
CA GLU A 200 -2.19 13.95 10.34
C GLU A 200 -2.18 12.58 9.65
N LEU A 201 -3.23 12.25 8.89
CA LEU A 201 -3.30 11.04 8.09
C LEU A 201 -2.21 11.01 7.00
N GLU A 202 -2.00 12.13 6.29
CA GLU A 202 -0.96 12.23 5.27
C GLU A 202 0.45 12.04 5.84
N VAL A 203 0.71 12.63 7.01
CA VAL A 203 1.98 12.44 7.73
C VAL A 203 2.13 10.97 8.15
N THR A 204 1.09 10.40 8.74
CA THR A 204 1.08 9.01 9.22
C THR A 204 1.34 8.02 8.09
N VAL A 205 0.56 8.08 7.01
CA VAL A 205 0.71 7.20 5.85
C VAL A 205 2.04 7.47 5.16
N GLY A 206 2.36 8.74 4.95
CA GLY A 206 3.51 9.18 4.20
C GLY A 206 4.87 8.98 4.87
N GLN A 207 4.93 8.77 6.18
CA GLN A 207 6.16 8.49 6.93
C GLN A 207 6.27 7.03 7.37
N ASN A 208 5.14 6.39 7.68
CA ASN A 208 5.14 5.07 8.31
C ASN A 208 4.89 3.93 7.32
N LEU A 209 4.13 4.13 6.24
CA LEU A 209 3.97 3.10 5.20
C LEU A 209 5.11 3.18 4.17
N PHE A 210 5.59 4.39 3.88
CA PHE A 210 6.82 4.63 3.12
C PHE A 210 7.88 5.33 3.98
N PRO A 211 8.99 4.68 4.36
CA PRO A 211 10.13 5.39 4.93
C PRO A 211 10.62 6.46 3.94
N VAL A 212 10.79 7.69 4.42
CA VAL A 212 11.19 8.88 3.64
C VAL A 212 12.48 8.68 2.83
N GLU A 213 13.30 7.74 3.24
CA GLU A 213 14.54 7.33 2.58
C GLU A 213 14.30 6.77 1.17
N HIS A 214 13.12 6.19 0.89
CA HIS A 214 12.71 5.74 -0.45
C HIS A 214 11.93 6.82 -1.24
N LEU A 215 11.55 7.93 -0.61
CA LEU A 215 10.63 8.95 -1.15
C LEU A 215 11.31 10.05 -1.97
N LEU A 216 12.62 10.24 -1.83
CA LEU A 216 13.35 11.29 -2.56
C LEU A 216 13.61 10.96 -4.04
N LEU A 217 13.38 9.71 -4.47
CA LEU A 217 13.82 9.25 -5.79
C LEU A 217 12.75 8.55 -6.63
N SER A 218 11.62 8.14 -6.06
CA SER A 218 10.48 7.57 -6.80
C SER A 218 9.31 8.55 -6.83
N GLY A 219 9.31 9.46 -7.81
CA GLY A 219 8.07 10.01 -8.41
C GLY A 219 7.00 10.64 -7.49
N ARG A 220 7.30 11.01 -6.23
CA ARG A 220 6.33 11.62 -5.30
C ARG A 220 5.78 12.98 -5.76
N SER A 221 6.21 13.49 -6.92
CA SER A 221 5.83 14.82 -7.39
C SER A 221 4.51 14.87 -8.16
N SER A 222 4.08 13.85 -8.89
CA SER A 222 2.90 13.99 -9.76
C SER A 222 1.65 13.30 -9.21
N PHE A 223 1.72 12.01 -8.89
CA PHE A 223 0.54 11.27 -8.43
C PHE A 223 0.07 11.71 -7.04
N TRP A 224 0.99 11.84 -6.09
CA TRP A 224 0.68 12.34 -4.75
C TRP A 224 0.22 13.79 -4.78
N LYS A 225 0.82 14.65 -5.61
CA LYS A 225 0.30 16.02 -5.79
C LYS A 225 -1.07 16.01 -6.45
N HIS A 226 -1.35 15.11 -7.38
CA HIS A 226 -2.64 15.04 -8.05
C HIS A 226 -3.72 14.51 -7.11
N VAL A 227 -3.50 13.39 -6.43
CA VAL A 227 -4.43 12.83 -5.44
C VAL A 227 -4.62 13.80 -4.28
N ASN A 228 -3.57 14.45 -3.80
CA ASN A 228 -3.66 15.44 -2.72
C ASN A 228 -4.37 16.73 -3.20
N LEU A 229 -4.04 17.24 -4.39
CA LEU A 229 -4.72 18.40 -4.97
C LEU A 229 -6.21 18.10 -5.21
N GLU A 230 -6.53 16.93 -5.76
CA GLU A 230 -7.91 16.45 -5.95
C GLU A 230 -8.60 16.26 -4.60
N ALA A 231 -7.94 15.70 -3.59
CA ALA A 231 -8.49 15.51 -2.24
C ALA A 231 -8.79 16.83 -1.55
N HIS A 232 -7.83 17.75 -1.50
CA HIS A 232 -8.02 19.09 -0.94
C HIS A 232 -9.03 19.91 -1.74
N HIS A 233 -9.01 19.81 -3.07
CA HIS A 233 -9.98 20.48 -3.94
C HIS A 233 -11.39 19.91 -3.72
N PHE A 234 -11.53 18.59 -3.65
CA PHE A 234 -12.80 17.91 -3.40
C PHE A 234 -13.34 18.23 -2.00
N LEU A 235 -12.49 18.25 -0.97
CA LEU A 235 -12.90 18.68 0.37
C LEU A 235 -13.31 20.15 0.39
N ARG A 236 -12.59 21.03 -0.32
CA ARG A 236 -12.94 22.45 -0.46
C ARG A 236 -14.25 22.65 -1.25
N ILE A 237 -14.54 21.80 -2.22
CA ILE A 237 -15.82 21.79 -2.97
C ILE A 237 -16.96 21.28 -2.07
N CYS A 238 -16.75 20.19 -1.35
CA CYS A 238 -17.77 19.58 -0.51
C CYS A 238 -18.10 20.45 0.72
N HIS A 239 -17.13 21.24 1.17
CA HIS A 239 -17.20 22.08 2.36
C HIS A 239 -16.67 23.49 2.05
N PRO A 240 -17.42 24.32 1.28
CA PRO A 240 -17.01 25.69 1.00
C PRO A 240 -16.95 26.49 2.31
N ALA A 241 -15.90 27.29 2.48
CA ALA A 241 -15.75 28.25 3.58
C ALA A 241 -16.85 29.32 3.54
#